data_AF-A0A2W4NNZ3-F1
#
_entry.id   AF-A0A2W4NNZ3-F1
#
_cell.length_a   1.000
_cell.length_b   1.000
_cell.length_c   1.000
_cell.angle_alpha   90.00
_cell.angle_beta   90.00
_cell.angle_gamma   90.00
#
_symmetry.space_group_name_H-M   'P 1'
#
loop_
_entity.id
_entity.type
_entity.pdbx_description
1 polymer ?
#
loop_
_entity_poly.entity_id
_entity_poly.type
_entity_poly.pdbx_seq_one_letter_code
_entity_poly.pdbx_strand_id
1 'polypeptide(L)' 'MATRRFFVFTLIVLALSFGGAVTAQDDTPTVAVVPPALVSPFHVAVQDGAVEQARAFGWEIITQSPERETDF' A
#
# COMPACT_ATOMS: atom_id res chain seq x y z
N MET A 1 8.94 26.18 46.26
CA MET A 1 8.45 26.55 44.90
C MET A 1 9.20 25.84 43.76
N ALA A 2 10.49 25.47 43.91
CA ALA A 2 11.26 24.81 42.85
C ALA A 2 10.75 23.40 42.49
N THR A 3 10.35 22.59 43.48
CA THR A 3 9.94 21.18 43.28
C THR A 3 8.69 21.03 42.42
N ARG A 4 7.71 21.93 42.56
CA ARG A 4 6.46 21.93 41.78
C ARG A 4 6.69 22.40 40.35
N ARG A 5 7.64 23.32 40.13
CA ARG A 5 8.05 23.78 38.79
C ARG A 5 8.85 22.70 38.05
N PHE A 6 9.70 21.97 38.76
CA PHE A 6 10.46 20.85 38.21
C PHE A 6 9.54 19.70 37.80
N PHE A 7 8.58 19.35 38.66
CA PHE A 7 7.60 18.28 38.39
C PHE A 7 6.75 18.56 37.14
N VAL A 8 6.27 19.80 36.99
CA VAL A 8 5.50 20.23 35.81
C VAL A 8 6.35 20.16 34.54
N PHE A 9 7.62 20.56 34.63
CA PHE A 9 8.55 20.50 33.50
C PHE A 9 8.82 19.07 33.05
N THR A 10 9.00 18.14 33.99
CA THR A 10 9.15 16.71 33.69
C THR A 10 7.88 16.12 33.05
N LEU A 11 6.69 16.54 33.50
CA LEU A 11 5.41 16.07 32.97
C LEU A 11 5.19 16.53 31.52
N ILE A 12 5.60 17.76 31.19
CA ILE A 12 5.53 18.31 29.83
C ILE A 12 6.50 17.58 28.91
N VAL A 13 7.74 17.34 29.34
CA VAL A 13 8.74 16.59 28.56
C VAL A 13 8.26 15.15 28.31
N LEU A 14 7.68 14.51 29.31
CA LEU A 14 7.11 13.16 29.17
C LEU A 14 5.92 13.14 28.19
N ALA A 15 5.04 14.15 28.23
CA ALA A 15 3.91 14.26 27.31
C ALA A 15 4.36 14.50 25.85
N LEU A 16 5.41 15.30 25.64
CA LEU A 16 6.01 15.52 24.32
C LEU A 16 6.74 14.28 23.77
N SER A 17 7.21 13.39 24.64
CA SER A 17 7.87 12.12 24.25
C SER A 17 6.88 11.08 23.70
N PHE A 18 5.59 11.24 23.99
CA PHE A 18 4.50 10.35 23.58
C PHE A 18 3.63 10.93 22.45
N GLY A 19 3.96 12.11 21.92
CA GLY A 19 3.38 12.65 20.70
C GLY A 19 3.82 11.78 19.53
N GLY A 20 3.06 10.71 19.29
CA GLY A 20 3.36 9.66 18.35
C GLY A 20 3.85 10.19 17.02
N ALA A 21 4.90 9.56 16.51
CA ALA A 21 5.25 9.66 15.11
C ALA A 21 4.00 9.26 14.32
N VAL A 22 3.29 10.25 13.76
CA VAL A 22 2.36 10.02 12.67
C VAL A 22 3.25 9.65 11.50
N THR A 23 3.58 8.37 11.39
CA THR A 23 4.17 7.83 10.17
C THR A 23 3.10 7.99 9.11
N ALA A 24 3.42 8.66 8.00
CA ALA A 24 2.63 8.50 6.80
C ALA A 24 2.51 6.99 6.58
N GLN A 25 1.28 6.48 6.55
CA GLN A 25 1.06 5.09 6.22
C GLN A 25 1.50 4.96 4.77
N ASP A 26 2.68 4.39 4.56
CA ASP A 26 3.16 3.99 3.23
C ASP A 26 2.26 2.84 2.77
N ASP A 27 0.99 3.16 2.48
CA ASP A 27 0.04 2.22 1.91
C ASP A 27 0.56 1.91 0.51
N THR A 28 1.14 0.72 0.41
CA THR A 28 1.57 0.14 -0.85
C THR A 28 0.37 0.16 -1.80
N PRO A 29 0.44 0.84 -2.96
CA PRO A 29 -0.69 0.92 -3.87
C PRO A 29 -1.14 -0.48 -4.32
N THR A 30 -2.44 -0.73 -4.25
CA THR A 30 -3.05 -1.96 -4.78
C THR A 30 -3.68 -1.67 -6.14
N VAL A 31 -3.27 -2.42 -7.16
CA VAL A 31 -3.76 -2.29 -8.54
C VAL A 31 -4.29 -3.63 -9.07
N ALA A 32 -5.14 -3.58 -10.10
CA ALA A 32 -5.68 -4.78 -10.74
C ALA A 32 -5.46 -4.74 -12.26
N VAL A 33 -5.13 -5.91 -12.83
CA VAL A 33 -5.14 -6.14 -14.28
C VAL A 33 -6.22 -7.17 -14.58
N VAL A 34 -7.16 -6.79 -15.46
CA VAL A 34 -8.34 -7.60 -15.78
C VAL A 34 -8.41 -7.80 -17.30
N PRO A 35 -7.61 -8.72 -17.86
CA PRO A 35 -7.72 -9.09 -19.27
C PRO A 35 -9.09 -9.70 -19.59
N PRO A 36 -9.66 -9.42 -20.78
CA PRO A 36 -10.94 -9.99 -21.21
C PRO A 36 -10.84 -11.49 -21.52
N ALA A 37 -9.62 -11.96 -21.82
CA ALA A 37 -9.33 -13.33 -22.21
C ALA A 37 -7.88 -13.67 -21.87
N LEU A 38 -7.60 -14.85 -21.32
CA LEU A 38 -6.26 -15.42 -21.15
C LEU A 38 -5.88 -16.40 -22.27
N VAL A 39 -6.78 -16.75 -23.19
CA VAL A 39 -6.41 -17.56 -24.37
C VAL A 39 -5.62 -16.76 -25.40
N SER A 40 -5.85 -15.45 -25.51
CA SER A 40 -5.11 -14.58 -26.43
C SER A 40 -3.69 -14.29 -25.90
N PRO A 41 -2.64 -14.59 -26.69
CA PRO A 41 -1.25 -14.29 -26.30
C PRO A 41 -1.01 -12.81 -26.00
N PHE A 42 -1.76 -11.92 -26.66
CA PHE A 42 -1.70 -10.48 -26.41
C PHE A 42 -2.08 -10.13 -24.97
N HIS A 43 -3.19 -10.67 -24.47
CA HIS A 43 -3.67 -10.37 -23.12
C HIS A 43 -2.79 -10.98 -22.04
N VAL A 44 -2.22 -12.17 -22.31
CA VAL A 44 -1.19 -12.77 -21.44
C VAL A 44 0.02 -11.83 -21.34
N ALA A 45 0.54 -11.35 -22.47
CA ALA A 45 1.67 -10.44 -22.48
C ALA A 45 1.39 -9.11 -21.75
N VAL A 46 0.16 -8.58 -21.86
CA VAL A 46 -0.27 -7.39 -21.10
C VAL A 46 -0.30 -7.67 -19.60
N GLN A 47 -0.86 -8.81 -19.17
CA GLN A 47 -0.87 -9.20 -17.77
C GLN A 47 0.55 -9.36 -17.22
N ASP A 48 1.42 -10.05 -17.95
CA ASP A 48 2.79 -10.32 -17.53
C ASP A 48 3.58 -9.01 -17.38
N GLY A 49 3.45 -8.08 -18.34
CA GLY A 49 4.06 -6.76 -18.24
C GLY A 49 3.53 -5.94 -17.06
N ALA A 50 2.22 -6.02 -16.77
CA ALA A 50 1.63 -5.36 -15.61
C ALA A 50 2.17 -5.93 -14.28
N VAL A 51 2.29 -7.26 -14.18
CA VAL A 51 2.86 -7.95 -13.01
C VAL A 51 4.33 -7.61 -12.82
N GLU A 52 5.10 -7.58 -13.91
CA GLU A 52 6.52 -7.19 -13.88
C GLU A 52 6.69 -5.77 -13.33
N GLN A 53 5.93 -4.81 -13.86
CA GLN A 53 6.05 -3.41 -13.44
C GLN A 53 5.52 -3.17 -12.02
N ALA A 54 4.41 -3.79 -11.62
CA ALA A 54 3.91 -3.66 -10.26
C ALA A 54 4.93 -4.17 -9.23
N ARG A 55 5.60 -5.30 -9.51
CA ARG A 55 6.68 -5.81 -8.65
C ARG A 55 7.88 -4.86 -8.60
N ALA A 56 8.26 -4.27 -9.72
CA ALA A 56 9.36 -3.29 -9.78
C ALA A 56 9.06 -2.04 -8.95
N PHE A 57 7.79 -1.62 -8.86
CA PHE A 57 7.35 -0.49 -8.04
C PHE A 57 7.03 -0.86 -6.59
N GLY A 58 7.10 -2.15 -6.24
CA GLY A 58 6.71 -2.64 -4.92
C GLY A 58 5.20 -2.56 -4.66
N TRP A 59 4.37 -2.50 -5.71
CA TRP A 59 2.92 -2.43 -5.61
C TRP A 59 2.29 -3.82 -5.41
N GLU A 60 1.15 -3.85 -4.76
CA GLU A 60 0.30 -5.05 -4.72
C GLU A 60 -0.48 -5.15 -6.04
N ILE A 61 -0.45 -6.33 -6.68
CA ILE A 61 -1.19 -6.55 -7.92
C ILE A 61 -2.16 -7.73 -7.80
N ILE A 62 -3.40 -7.50 -8.22
CA ILE A 62 -4.44 -8.50 -8.35
C ILE A 62 -4.60 -8.85 -9.84
N THR A 63 -4.45 -10.12 -10.18
CA THR A 63 -4.71 -10.64 -11.52
C THR A 63 -6.06 -11.37 -11.54
N GLN A 64 -7.00 -10.90 -12.36
CA GLN A 64 -8.31 -11.54 -12.53
C GLN A 64 -8.64 -11.70 -14.01
N SER A 65 -9.38 -12.74 -14.34
CA SER A 65 -9.93 -12.94 -15.68
C SER A 65 -11.33 -13.58 -15.56
N PRO A 66 -12.19 -13.41 -16.57
CA PRO A 66 -13.49 -14.06 -16.59
C PRO A 66 -13.37 -15.60 -16.52
N GLU A 67 -14.30 -16.26 -15.84
CA GLU A 67 -14.34 -17.73 -15.76
C GLU A 67 -14.60 -18.40 -17.13
N ARG A 68 -15.22 -17.67 -18.06
CA ARG A 68 -15.40 -18.08 -19.46
C ARG A 68 -15.20 -16.91 -20.40
N GLU A 69 -14.43 -17.16 -21.44
CA GLU A 69 -14.34 -16.32 -22.63
C GLU A 69 -15.47 -16.74 -23.57
N THR A 70 -16.44 -15.88 -23.80
CA THR A 70 -17.53 -16.12 -24.76
C THR A 70 -17.58 -15.00 -25.78
N ASP A 71 -17.74 -15.34 -27.06
CA ASP A 71 -17.86 -14.40 -28.19
C ASP A 71 -19.25 -13.70 -28.29
N PHE A 72 -19.97 -13.52 -27.18
CA PHE A 72 -21.32 -12.92 -27.18
C PHE A 72 -21.31 -11.46 -26.71
#